data_AF-A0A1V5VC14-F1
#
_entry.id   AF-A0A1V5VC14-F1
#
_cell.length_a   1.000
_cell.length_b   1.000
_cell.length_c   1.000
_cell.angle_alpha   90.00
_cell.angle_beta   90.00
_cell.angle_gamma   90.00
#
_symmetry.space_group_name_H-M   'P 1'
#
loop_
_entity.id
_entity.type
_entity.pdbx_description
1 polymer ?
#
loop_
_entity_poly.entity_id
_entity_poly.type
_entity_poly.pdbx_seq_one_letter_code
_entity_poly.pdbx_strand_id
1 'polypeptide(L)'
;MGTIRDLKDLVQEFVDKGATSVEEIHLSIAKLPLEVLESIEGLEEPAKGIKDIQQKTIGGVYDIIRKVNAKAAEIAEEIIAKVEKKKEDEE
;
A
#
# COMPACT_ATOMS: atom_id res chain seq x y z
N MET A 1 -13.07 18.31 17.90
CA MET A 1 -12.43 17.20 17.16
C MET A 1 -13.46 16.70 16.17
N GLY A 2 -13.28 17.06 14.90
CA GLY A 2 -14.33 17.00 13.89
C GLY A 2 -14.43 15.63 13.25
N THR A 3 -15.63 15.06 13.23
CA THR A 3 -16.01 13.76 12.65
C THR A 3 -15.46 13.51 11.23
N ILE A 4 -15.19 14.56 10.46
CA ILE A 4 -14.66 14.45 9.09
C ILE A 4 -13.15 14.14 9.05
N ARG A 5 -12.37 14.64 10.03
CA ARG A 5 -10.94 14.35 10.15
C ARG A 5 -10.74 12.90 10.60
N ASP A 6 -11.54 12.46 11.57
CA ASP A 6 -11.55 11.07 12.03
C ASP A 6 -11.92 10.09 10.91
N LEU A 7 -12.91 10.46 10.07
CA LEU A 7 -13.28 9.67 8.90
C LEU A 7 -12.14 9.57 7.88
N LYS A 8 -11.43 10.68 7.62
CA LYS A 8 -10.26 10.70 6.74
C LYS A 8 -9.15 9.77 7.26
N ASP A 9 -8.83 9.84 8.56
CA ASP A 9 -7.84 8.96 9.19
C ASP A 9 -8.25 7.49 9.11
N LEU A 10 -9.52 7.19 9.35
CA LEU A 10 -10.08 5.84 9.24
C LEU A 10 -9.94 5.28 7.82
N VAL A 11 -10.31 6.06 6.80
CA VAL A 11 -10.18 5.64 5.40
C VAL A 11 -8.72 5.40 5.03
N GLN A 12 -7.82 6.31 5.42
CA GLN A 12 -6.39 6.15 5.16
C GLN A 12 -5.86 4.85 5.75
N GLU A 13 -6.18 4.56 7.01
CA GLU A 13 -5.74 3.36 7.71
C GLU A 13 -6.28 2.07 7.05
N PHE A 14 -7.55 2.06 6.64
CA PHE A 14 -8.14 0.89 5.98
C PHE A 14 -7.53 0.63 4.61
N VAL A 15 -7.23 1.67 3.84
CA VAL A 15 -6.55 1.52 2.54
C VAL A 15 -5.14 0.96 2.75
N ASP A 16 -4.40 1.44 3.75
CA ASP A 16 -3.05 0.93 4.05
C ASP A 16 -3.07 -0.54 4.51
N LYS A 17 -4.00 -0.89 5.41
CA LYS A 17 -4.20 -2.27 5.86
C LYS A 17 -4.62 -3.19 4.72
N GLY A 18 -5.52 -2.72 3.86
CA GLY A 18 -5.96 -3.43 2.67
C GLY A 18 -4.80 -3.68 1.72
N ALA A 19 -4.01 -2.64 1.42
CA ALA A 19 -2.82 -2.73 0.58
C ALA A 19 -1.83 -3.78 1.11
N THR A 20 -1.51 -3.75 2.42
CA THR A 20 -0.65 -4.75 3.06
C THR A 20 -1.22 -6.16 2.96
N SER A 21 -2.51 -6.34 3.22
CA SER A 21 -3.15 -7.67 3.17
C SER A 21 -3.09 -8.27 1.76
N VAL A 22 -3.36 -7.48 0.72
CA VAL A 22 -3.30 -7.97 -0.66
C VAL A 22 -1.85 -8.16 -1.12
N GLU A 23 -0.91 -7.33 -0.66
CA GLU A 23 0.52 -7.53 -0.92
C GLU A 23 1.01 -8.88 -0.42
N GLU A 24 0.67 -9.25 0.83
CA GLU A 24 1.02 -10.54 1.41
C GLU A 24 0.45 -11.71 0.61
N ILE A 25 -0.78 -11.59 0.11
CA ILE A 25 -1.42 -12.58 -0.76
C ILE A 25 -0.64 -12.71 -2.07
N HIS A 26 -0.34 -11.60 -2.75
CA HIS A 26 0.41 -11.61 -4.01
C HIS A 26 1.82 -12.18 -3.83
N LEU A 27 2.52 -11.82 -2.75
CA LEU A 27 3.84 -12.38 -2.42
C LEU A 27 3.76 -13.88 -2.15
N SER A 28 2.69 -14.36 -1.50
CA SER A 28 2.52 -15.78 -1.21
C SER A 28 2.22 -16.58 -2.48
N ILE A 29 1.35 -16.09 -3.35
CA ILE A 29 1.03 -16.72 -4.64
C ILE A 29 2.27 -16.75 -5.55
N ALA A 30 3.04 -15.65 -5.58
CA ALA A 30 4.26 -15.53 -6.38
C ALA A 30 5.34 -16.55 -6.02
N LYS A 31 5.40 -17.01 -4.77
CA LYS A 31 6.39 -18.01 -4.32
C LYS A 31 6.11 -19.42 -4.84
N LEU A 32 4.83 -19.79 -4.96
CA LEU A 32 4.41 -21.16 -5.30
C LEU A 32 5.09 -21.75 -6.57
N PRO A 33 5.05 -21.08 -7.75
CA PRO A 33 5.68 -21.64 -8.94
C PRO A 33 7.21 -21.70 -8.83
N LEU A 34 7.83 -20.77 -8.09
CA LEU A 34 9.28 -20.72 -7.94
C LEU A 34 9.79 -21.81 -7.01
N GLU A 35 9.04 -22.16 -5.96
CA GLU A 35 9.35 -23.31 -5.10
C GLU A 35 9.37 -24.63 -5.90
N VAL A 36 8.49 -24.78 -6.89
CA VAL A 36 8.53 -25.92 -7.80
C VAL A 36 9.80 -25.89 -8.66
N LEU A 37 10.18 -24.73 -9.21
CA LEU A 37 11.40 -24.60 -10.01
C LEU A 37 12.68 -24.82 -9.20
N GLU A 38 12.69 -24.39 -7.93
CA GLU A 38 13.78 -24.65 -6.98
C GLU A 38 13.98 -26.15 -6.69
N SER A 39 12.99 -27.01 -6.96
CA SER A 39 13.11 -28.47 -6.78
C SER A 39 13.71 -29.21 -8.00
N ILE A 40 13.90 -28.50 -9.12
CA ILE A 40 14.44 -29.07 -10.37
C ILE A 40 15.94 -28.81 -10.40
N GLU A 41 16.73 -29.88 -10.54
CA GLU A 41 18.18 -29.81 -10.60
C GLU A 41 18.66 -28.84 -11.70
N GLY A 42 19.53 -27.90 -11.32
CA GLY A 42 20.09 -26.90 -12.22
C GLY A 42 19.25 -25.63 -12.39
N LEU A 43 18.08 -25.54 -11.73
CA LEU A 43 17.22 -24.36 -11.76
C LEU A 43 17.19 -23.56 -10.45
N GLU A 44 17.88 -24.00 -9.39
CA GLU A 44 17.78 -23.35 -8.07
C GLU A 44 18.22 -21.87 -8.11
N GLU A 45 19.38 -21.57 -8.69
CA GLU A 45 19.89 -20.19 -8.75
C GLU A 45 19.05 -19.27 -9.64
N PRO A 46 18.67 -19.67 -10.88
CA PRO A 46 17.71 -18.90 -11.68
C PRO A 46 16.38 -18.65 -10.95
N ALA A 47 15.84 -19.64 -10.25
CA ALA A 47 14.57 -19.52 -9.54
C ALA A 47 14.66 -18.49 -8.39
N LYS A 48 15.75 -18.51 -7.62
CA LYS A 48 16.02 -17.49 -6.58
C LYS A 48 16.13 -16.08 -7.18
N GLY A 49 16.83 -15.92 -8.30
CA GLY A 49 16.96 -14.63 -8.97
C GLY A 49 15.60 -14.05 -9.41
N ILE A 50 14.72 -14.91 -9.94
CA ILE A 50 13.36 -14.49 -10.32
C ILE A 50 12.53 -14.14 -9.08
N LYS A 51 12.66 -14.89 -7.98
CA LYS A 51 11.99 -14.62 -6.70
C LYS A 51 12.29 -13.22 -6.18
N ASP A 52 13.56 -12.83 -6.20
CA ASP A 52 13.99 -11.50 -5.75
C ASP A 52 13.41 -10.38 -6.63
N ILE A 53 13.39 -10.58 -7.95
CA ILE A 53 12.79 -9.62 -8.89
C ILE A 53 11.30 -9.46 -8.61
N GLN A 54 10.60 -10.58 -8.40
CA GLN A 54 9.16 -10.57 -8.19
C GLN A 54 8.79 -9.92 -6.84
N GLN A 55 9.53 -10.21 -5.77
CA GLN A 55 9.35 -9.56 -4.47
C GLN A 55 9.56 -8.04 -4.55
N LYS A 56 10.64 -7.59 -5.19
CA LYS A 56 10.91 -6.15 -5.39
C LYS A 56 9.84 -5.48 -6.24
N THR A 57 9.36 -6.16 -7.28
CA THR A 57 8.32 -5.63 -8.16
C THR A 57 6.99 -5.48 -7.42
N ILE A 58 6.56 -6.53 -6.71
CA ILE A 58 5.32 -6.50 -5.93
C ILE A 58 5.40 -5.41 -4.87
N GLY A 59 6.46 -5.41 -4.04
CA GLY A 59 6.65 -4.39 -3.01
C GLY A 59 6.67 -2.98 -3.57
N GLY A 60 7.37 -2.76 -4.70
CA GLY A 60 7.41 -1.46 -5.36
C GLY A 60 6.03 -0.97 -5.82
N VAL A 61 5.16 -1.85 -6.33
CA VAL A 61 3.79 -1.49 -6.70
C VAL A 61 2.97 -1.09 -5.47
N TYR A 62 3.07 -1.86 -4.38
CA TYR A 62 2.33 -1.53 -3.14
C TYR A 62 2.85 -0.29 -2.45
N ASP A 63 4.15 -0.01 -2.53
CA ASP A 63 4.71 1.26 -2.07
C ASP A 63 4.16 2.46 -2.85
N ILE A 64 3.93 2.31 -4.16
CA ILE A 64 3.26 3.34 -4.97
C ILE A 64 1.82 3.53 -4.48
N ILE A 65 1.08 2.44 -4.23
CA ILE A 65 -0.30 2.50 -3.71
C ILE A 65 -0.34 3.27 -2.38
N ARG A 66 0.56 2.95 -1.44
CA ARG A 66 0.67 3.64 -0.15
C ARG A 66 1.00 5.12 -0.31
N LYS A 67 1.92 5.47 -1.22
CA LYS A 67 2.26 6.87 -1.51
C LYS A 67 1.07 7.65 -2.04
N VAL A 68 0.27 7.04 -2.93
CA VAL A 68 -0.96 7.66 -3.45
C VAL A 68 -1.98 7.86 -2.32
N ASN A 69 -2.15 6.86 -1.45
CA ASN A 69 -3.04 6.96 -0.29
C ASN A 69 -2.63 8.09 0.65
N ALA A 70 -1.34 8.16 1.01
CA ALA A 70 -0.79 9.23 1.84
C ALA A 70 -0.99 10.62 1.20
N LYS A 71 -0.79 10.74 -0.12
CA LYS A 71 -0.99 12.02 -0.80
C LYS A 71 -2.45 12.44 -0.84
N ALA A 72 -3.38 11.49 -1.01
CA ALA A 72 -4.81 11.76 -0.94
C ALA A 72 -5.22 12.24 0.46
N ALA A 73 -4.68 11.64 1.53
CA ALA A 73 -4.92 12.06 2.90
C ALA A 73 -4.39 13.47 3.19
N GLU A 74 -3.20 13.81 2.68
CA GLU A 74 -2.62 15.16 2.78
C GLU A 74 -3.54 16.21 2.13
N ILE A 75 -4.01 15.96 0.90
CA ILE A 75 -4.94 16.86 0.20
C ILE A 75 -6.26 17.01 0.98
N ALA A 76 -6.79 15.91 1.52
CA ALA A 76 -8.00 15.95 2.32
C ALA A 76 -7.82 16.79 3.59
N GLU A 77 -6.68 16.65 4.28
CA GLU A 77 -6.37 17.46 5.46
C GLU A 77 -6.29 18.95 5.13
N GLU A 78 -5.66 19.34 4.01
CA GLU A 78 -5.63 20.74 3.56
C GLU A 78 -7.03 21.31 3.31
N ILE A 79 -7.93 20.51 2.73
CA ILE A 79 -9.32 20.92 2.47
C ILE A 79 -10.07 21.09 3.79
N ILE A 80 -9.96 20.13 4.71
CA ILE A 80 -10.60 20.18 6.03
C ILE A 80 -10.14 21.44 6.78
N ALA A 81 -8.83 21.70 6.83
CA ALA A 81 -8.29 22.89 7.48
C ALA A 81 -8.81 24.21 6.88
N LYS A 82 -8.92 24.30 5.54
CA LYS A 82 -9.49 25.47 4.87
C LYS A 82 -10.96 25.68 5.22
N VAL A 83 -11.74 24.61 5.32
CA VAL A 83 -13.17 24.67 5.68
C VAL A 83 -13.35 25.06 7.14
N GLU A 84 -12.55 24.49 8.05
CA GLU A 84 -12.57 24.85 9.48
C GLU A 84 -12.24 26.33 9.67
N LYS A 85 -11.15 26.82 9.05
CA LYS A 85 -10.78 28.23 9.10
C LYS A 85 -11.88 29.16 8.58
N LYS A 86 -12.51 28.82 7.44
CA LYS A 86 -13.58 29.65 6.87
C LYS A 86 -14.78 29.77 7.82
N LYS A 87 -15.11 28.70 8.58
CA LYS A 87 -16.18 28.74 9.57
C LYS A 87 -15.84 29.65 10.75
N GLU A 88 -14.59 29.61 11.21
CA GLU A 88 -14.11 30.50 12.27
C GLU A 88 -14.13 31.98 11.85
N ASP A 89 -13.85 32.28 10.58
CA ASP A 89 -13.90 33.65 10.03
C ASP A 89 -15.35 34.18 9.83
N GLU A 90 -16.37 33.30 9.82
CA GLU A 90 -17.79 33.63 9.63
C GLU A 90 -18.59 33.72 10.95
N GLU A 91 -18.02 33.28 12.08
CA GLU A 91 -18.59 33.36 13.45
C GLU A 91 -18.10 34.61 14.22
#